data_AF-A0A928UWF9-F1
#
_entry.id   AF-A0A928UWF9-F1
#
_cell.length_a   1.000
_cell.length_b   1.000
_cell.length_c   1.000
_cell.angle_alpha   90.00
_cell.angle_beta   90.00
_cell.angle_gamma   90.00
#
_symmetry.space_group_name_H-M   'P 1'
#
loop_
_entity.id
_entity.type
_entity.pdbx_description
1 polymer ?
#
loop_
_entity_poly.entity_id
_entity_poly.type
_entity_poly.pdbx_seq_one_letter_code
_entity_poly.pdbx_strand_id
1 'polypeptide(L)'
;MAIDVNNKDLLNEKLAGLHADTAPNFGRMTAQHMLEHLSATVLFSNGKLKAKLYIPEEKAESMKQYLVYTDNEFPMGIKAPMLNDELPPLRFPDLETVKERLILELERFKLFFDENPDAKTMHPTLGELTYDEWKIVHDKHFAHHFKQFGL
;
A
#
# COMPACT_ATOMS: atom_id res chain seq x y z
N MET A 1 6.27 -4.23 -13.50
CA MET A 1 6.02 -2.86 -14.03
C MET A 1 6.56 -1.90 -13.00
N ALA A 2 7.34 -0.89 -13.39
CA ALA A 2 7.82 0.11 -12.44
C ALA A 2 6.66 1.07 -12.09
N ILE A 3 6.33 1.19 -10.81
CA ILE A 3 5.39 2.18 -10.27
C ILE A 3 6.20 3.20 -9.50
N ASP A 4 5.83 4.47 -9.62
CA ASP A 4 6.27 5.53 -8.73
C ASP A 4 5.05 6.17 -8.08
N VAL A 5 4.86 5.96 -6.78
CA VAL A 5 3.69 6.50 -6.06
C VAL A 5 3.71 8.01 -5.91
N ASN A 6 4.83 8.67 -6.20
CA ASN A 6 4.90 10.13 -6.28
C ASN A 6 4.47 10.67 -7.66
N ASN A 7 4.36 9.81 -8.68
CA ASN A 7 3.94 10.21 -10.01
C ASN A 7 2.40 10.15 -10.11
N LYS A 8 1.76 11.26 -9.74
CA LYS A 8 0.30 11.40 -9.73
C LYS A 8 -0.33 11.15 -11.10
N ASP A 9 0.30 11.59 -12.19
CA ASP A 9 -0.25 11.41 -13.54
C ASP A 9 -0.27 9.94 -13.95
N LEU A 10 0.82 9.21 -13.69
CA LEU A 10 0.89 7.76 -13.89
C LEU A 10 -0.18 7.03 -13.06
N LEU A 11 -0.35 7.39 -11.79
CA LEU A 11 -1.37 6.76 -10.94
C LEU A 11 -2.78 7.04 -11.45
N ASN A 12 -3.08 8.27 -11.84
CA ASN A 12 -4.39 8.63 -12.41
C ASN A 12 -4.66 7.89 -13.72
N GLU A 13 -3.66 7.77 -14.60
CA GLU A 13 -3.77 6.98 -15.84
C GLU A 13 -4.13 5.52 -15.54
N LYS A 14 -3.43 4.89 -14.58
CA LYS A 14 -3.69 3.50 -14.18
C LYS A 14 -5.06 3.33 -13.54
N LEU A 15 -5.43 4.24 -12.63
CA LEU A 15 -6.71 4.18 -11.92
C LEU A 15 -7.92 4.50 -12.84
N ALA A 16 -7.71 5.20 -13.96
CA ALA A 16 -8.77 5.42 -14.95
C ALA A 16 -9.26 4.11 -15.60
N GLY A 17 -8.38 3.10 -15.70
CA GLY A 17 -8.72 1.77 -16.22
C GLY A 17 -9.38 0.83 -15.19
N LEU A 18 -9.48 1.23 -13.92
CA LEU A 18 -10.07 0.43 -12.86
C LEU A 18 -11.55 0.79 -12.66
N HIS A 19 -12.44 -0.19 -12.85
CA HIS A 19 -13.89 -0.04 -12.66
C HIS A 19 -14.38 -0.90 -11.48
N ALA A 20 -15.57 -0.60 -10.97
CA ALA A 20 -16.11 -1.29 -9.79
C ALA A 20 -16.32 -2.81 -10.01
N ASP A 21 -16.58 -3.20 -11.25
CA ASP A 21 -16.77 -4.58 -11.72
C ASP A 21 -15.50 -5.25 -12.23
N THR A 22 -14.34 -4.56 -12.22
CA THR A 22 -13.07 -5.17 -12.60
C THR A 22 -12.74 -6.34 -11.66
N ALA A 23 -12.70 -7.55 -12.22
CA ALA A 23 -12.37 -8.75 -11.48
C ALA A 23 -10.84 -8.85 -11.25
N PRO A 24 -10.39 -9.32 -10.08
CA PRO A 24 -8.98 -9.56 -9.84
C PRO A 24 -8.49 -10.80 -10.60
N ASN A 25 -7.28 -10.74 -11.14
CA ASN A 25 -6.54 -11.87 -11.72
C ASN A 25 -6.18 -12.94 -10.67
N PHE A 26 -5.99 -12.53 -9.41
CA PHE A 26 -5.73 -13.43 -8.28
C PHE A 26 -6.20 -12.83 -6.96
N GLY A 27 -6.38 -13.66 -5.93
CA GLY A 27 -6.91 -13.22 -4.64
C GLY A 27 -8.42 -12.97 -4.68
N ARG A 28 -8.95 -12.30 -3.65
CA ARG A 28 -10.40 -12.18 -3.41
C ARG A 28 -10.93 -10.75 -3.25
N MET A 29 -10.05 -9.75 -3.22
CA MET A 29 -10.45 -8.34 -3.08
C MET A 29 -11.22 -7.89 -4.32
N THR A 30 -12.31 -7.14 -4.12
CA THR A 30 -12.88 -6.35 -5.22
C THR A 30 -12.01 -5.12 -5.49
N ALA A 31 -12.23 -4.41 -6.60
CA ALA A 31 -11.49 -3.19 -6.93
C ALA A 31 -11.49 -2.17 -5.79
N GLN A 32 -12.65 -1.96 -5.15
CA GLN A 32 -12.74 -1.03 -4.02
C GLN A 32 -11.99 -1.53 -2.78
N HIS A 33 -12.10 -2.82 -2.43
CA HIS A 33 -11.32 -3.37 -1.31
C HIS A 33 -9.82 -3.21 -1.52
N MET A 34 -9.34 -3.37 -2.76
CA MET A 34 -7.92 -3.18 -3.08
C MET A 34 -7.48 -1.72 -2.87
N LEU A 35 -8.25 -0.74 -3.33
CA LEU A 35 -7.91 0.68 -3.11
C LEU A 35 -8.00 1.08 -1.63
N GLU A 36 -9.01 0.58 -0.91
CA GLU A 36 -9.12 0.83 0.53
C GLU A 36 -7.97 0.19 1.31
N HIS A 37 -7.52 -0.99 0.89
CA HIS A 37 -6.35 -1.68 1.43
C HIS A 37 -5.06 -0.86 1.21
N LEU A 38 -4.80 -0.42 -0.03
CA LEU A 38 -3.67 0.48 -0.32
C LEU A 38 -3.74 1.76 0.51
N SER A 39 -4.93 2.38 0.59
CA SER A 39 -5.14 3.60 1.37
C SER A 39 -4.84 3.40 2.85
N ALA A 40 -5.24 2.27 3.45
CA ALA A 40 -4.92 1.95 4.83
C ALA A 40 -3.40 1.88 5.06
N THR A 41 -2.64 1.29 4.13
CA THR A 41 -1.18 1.25 4.20
C THR A 41 -0.56 2.65 4.11
N VAL A 42 -1.06 3.51 3.22
CA VAL A 42 -0.61 4.91 3.11
C VAL A 42 -0.88 5.70 4.39
N LEU A 43 -2.03 5.47 5.03
CA LEU A 43 -2.37 6.13 6.30
C LEU A 43 -1.43 5.74 7.46
N PHE A 44 -0.85 4.54 7.45
CA PHE A 44 0.22 4.19 8.40
C PHE A 44 1.48 5.01 8.11
N SER A 45 1.86 5.12 6.84
CA SER A 45 3.07 5.84 6.44
C SER A 45 3.01 7.34 6.75
N ASN A 46 1.84 7.97 6.62
CA ASN A 46 1.65 9.40 6.87
C ASN A 46 1.29 9.77 8.32
N GLY A 47 1.42 8.81 9.25
CA GLY A 47 1.24 9.04 10.69
C GLY A 47 -0.21 9.17 11.16
N LYS A 48 -1.21 9.14 10.27
CA LYS A 48 -2.63 9.23 10.64
C LYS A 48 -3.17 7.99 11.31
N LEU A 49 -2.65 6.82 10.92
CA LEU A 49 -2.91 5.58 11.62
C LEU A 49 -1.63 5.12 12.30
N LYS A 50 -1.74 4.75 13.58
CA LYS A 50 -0.65 4.10 14.30
C LYS A 50 -0.79 2.59 14.11
N ALA A 51 0.23 1.97 13.53
CA ALA A 51 0.35 0.52 13.53
C ALA A 51 1.07 0.04 14.78
N LYS A 52 0.85 -1.23 15.13
CA LYS A 52 1.76 -2.00 15.97
C LYS A 52 2.45 -3.05 15.10
N LEU A 53 3.62 -3.52 15.53
CA LEU A 53 4.25 -4.65 14.88
C LEU A 53 3.48 -5.93 15.25
N TYR A 54 3.22 -6.77 14.24
CA TYR A 54 2.39 -7.96 14.40
C TYR A 54 3.13 -9.28 14.24
N ILE A 55 4.43 -9.21 13.95
CA ILE A 55 5.32 -10.37 13.85
C ILE A 55 6.55 -10.12 14.71
N PRO A 56 7.34 -11.16 15.08
CA PRO A 56 8.59 -10.98 15.78
C PRO A 56 9.53 -10.02 15.03
N GLU A 57 10.27 -9.18 15.76
CA GLU A 57 11.16 -8.15 15.19
C GLU A 57 12.18 -8.74 14.21
N GLU A 58 12.80 -9.88 14.54
CA GLU A 58 13.74 -10.57 13.65
C GLU A 58 13.10 -10.94 12.31
N LYS A 59 11.83 -11.38 12.33
CA LYS A 59 11.09 -11.70 11.10
C LYS A 59 10.74 -10.44 10.31
N ALA A 60 10.38 -9.36 11.01
CA ALA A 60 10.11 -8.06 10.38
C ALA A 60 11.35 -7.51 9.68
N GLU A 61 12.49 -7.56 10.35
CA GLU A 61 13.77 -7.14 9.78
C GLU A 61 14.15 -8.01 8.57
N SER A 62 14.02 -9.34 8.66
CA SER A 62 14.24 -10.22 7.51
C SER A 62 13.35 -9.88 6.31
N MET A 63 12.06 -9.60 6.56
CA MET A 63 11.12 -9.19 5.51
C MET A 63 11.46 -7.81 4.94
N LYS A 64 11.90 -6.87 5.77
CA LYS A 64 12.38 -5.56 5.35
C LYS A 64 13.61 -5.69 4.47
N GLN A 65 14.60 -6.49 4.87
CA GLN A 65 15.79 -6.77 4.07
C GLN A 65 15.44 -7.36 2.70
N TYR A 66 14.52 -8.34 2.69
CA TYR A 66 14.06 -8.98 1.47
C TYR A 66 13.30 -8.01 0.55
N LEU A 67 12.36 -7.22 1.06
CA LEU A 67 11.50 -6.37 0.23
C LEU A 67 12.09 -5.01 -0.11
N VAL A 68 12.87 -4.40 0.78
CA VAL A 68 13.32 -3.01 0.62
C VAL A 68 14.70 -2.93 -0.04
N TYR A 69 15.63 -3.82 0.32
CA TYR A 69 17.02 -3.75 -0.14
C TYR A 69 17.38 -4.81 -1.19
N THR A 70 16.39 -5.37 -1.88
CA THR A 70 16.58 -6.21 -3.07
C THR A 70 15.56 -5.85 -4.13
N ASP A 71 15.68 -6.41 -5.35
CA ASP A 71 14.69 -6.23 -6.42
C ASP A 71 13.47 -7.16 -6.30
N ASN A 72 13.34 -7.91 -5.20
CA ASN A 72 12.23 -8.85 -5.03
C ASN A 72 10.87 -8.14 -4.98
N GLU A 73 9.87 -8.74 -5.61
CA GLU A 73 8.48 -8.30 -5.58
C GLU A 73 7.71 -8.94 -4.41
N PHE A 74 6.56 -8.36 -4.06
CA PHE A 74 5.61 -9.05 -3.17
C PHE A 74 5.13 -10.36 -3.81
N PRO A 75 5.25 -11.52 -3.10
CA PRO A 75 4.79 -12.80 -3.61
C PRO A 75 3.30 -12.78 -3.96
N MET A 76 2.93 -13.43 -5.07
CA MET A 76 1.53 -13.58 -5.45
C MET A 76 0.76 -14.36 -4.37
N GLY A 77 -0.40 -13.82 -3.95
CA GLY A 77 -1.24 -14.45 -2.93
C GLY A 77 -0.73 -14.30 -1.49
N ILE A 78 0.24 -13.42 -1.23
CA ILE A 78 0.67 -13.10 0.12
C ILE A 78 -0.52 -12.62 0.96
N LYS A 79 -0.69 -13.20 2.16
CA LYS A 79 -1.66 -12.73 3.16
C LYS A 79 -0.90 -12.04 4.28
N ALA A 80 -1.29 -10.80 4.59
CA ALA A 80 -0.78 -10.15 5.79
C ALA A 80 -1.23 -10.95 7.03
N PRO A 81 -0.36 -11.22 8.01
CA PRO A 81 -0.67 -12.06 9.18
C PRO A 81 -1.88 -11.59 10.00
N MET A 82 -2.31 -10.33 9.83
CA MET A 82 -3.38 -9.70 10.59
C MET A 82 -4.72 -9.68 9.89
N LEU A 83 -4.78 -10.09 8.63
CA LEU A 83 -6.02 -10.13 7.89
C LEU A 83 -6.67 -11.50 8.09
N ASN A 84 -7.92 -11.48 8.52
CA ASN A 84 -8.77 -12.67 8.53
C ASN A 84 -9.03 -13.16 7.09
N ASP A 85 -9.54 -14.38 6.97
CA ASP A 85 -9.99 -14.94 5.69
C ASP A 85 -11.27 -14.30 5.14
N GLU A 86 -11.85 -13.31 5.83
CA GLU A 86 -13.00 -12.50 5.40
C GLU A 86 -12.58 -11.10 4.95
N LEU A 87 -13.29 -10.51 3.98
CA LEU A 87 -12.98 -9.16 3.52
C LEU A 87 -13.52 -8.17 4.56
N PRO A 88 -12.76 -7.12 4.92
CA PRO A 88 -13.28 -6.10 5.82
C PRO A 88 -14.46 -5.38 5.16
N PRO A 89 -15.42 -4.85 5.94
CA PRO A 89 -16.47 -4.01 5.38
C PRO A 89 -15.87 -2.78 4.69
N LEU A 90 -16.39 -2.45 3.51
CA LEU A 90 -16.03 -1.23 2.78
C LEU A 90 -16.36 0.00 3.62
N ARG A 91 -15.43 0.95 3.66
CA ARG A 91 -15.53 2.17 4.48
C ARG A 91 -15.97 3.37 3.67
N PHE A 92 -15.84 3.31 2.35
CA PHE A 92 -16.24 4.37 1.43
C PHE A 92 -17.49 3.99 0.64
N PRO A 93 -18.28 4.97 0.18
CA PRO A 93 -19.53 4.70 -0.53
C PRO A 93 -19.30 4.08 -1.92
N ASP A 94 -18.20 4.41 -2.59
CA ASP A 94 -17.91 3.99 -3.96
C ASP A 94 -16.41 4.04 -4.29
N LEU A 95 -16.05 3.46 -5.44
CA LEU A 95 -14.67 3.35 -5.93
C LEU A 95 -14.03 4.72 -6.21
N GLU A 96 -14.77 5.67 -6.79
CA GLU A 96 -14.25 6.98 -7.18
C GLU A 96 -13.84 7.80 -5.94
N THR A 97 -14.65 7.75 -4.89
CA THR A 97 -14.33 8.37 -3.59
C THR A 97 -13.01 7.83 -3.03
N VAL A 98 -12.74 6.53 -3.17
CA VAL A 98 -11.48 5.92 -2.71
C VAL A 98 -10.31 6.33 -3.58
N LYS A 99 -10.48 6.43 -4.91
CA LYS A 99 -9.42 6.90 -5.83
C LYS A 99 -8.95 8.30 -5.44
N GLU A 100 -9.88 9.25 -5.31
CA GLU A 100 -9.57 10.63 -4.88
C GLU A 100 -8.87 10.64 -3.53
N ARG A 101 -9.39 9.84 -2.58
CA ARG A 101 -8.82 9.78 -1.24
C ARG A 101 -7.41 9.18 -1.24
N LEU A 102 -7.15 8.15 -2.02
CA LEU A 102 -5.85 7.49 -2.10
C LEU A 102 -4.77 8.48 -2.58
N ILE A 103 -5.06 9.23 -3.65
CA ILE A 103 -4.14 10.25 -4.18
C ILE A 103 -3.86 11.33 -3.15
N LEU A 104 -4.90 11.84 -2.47
CA LEU A 104 -4.73 12.84 -1.41
C LEU A 104 -3.89 12.31 -0.24
N GLU A 105 -4.03 11.04 0.14
CA GLU A 105 -3.23 10.46 1.23
C GLU A 105 -1.77 10.22 0.83
N LEU A 106 -1.48 9.95 -0.45
CA LEU A 106 -0.11 9.87 -0.97
C LEU A 106 0.59 11.24 -0.94
N GLU A 107 -0.11 12.31 -1.33
CA GLU A 107 0.39 13.68 -1.20
C GLU A 107 0.70 14.02 0.26
N ARG A 108 -0.17 13.60 1.18
CA ARG A 108 0.03 13.79 2.63
C ARG A 108 1.16 12.93 3.20
N PHE A 109 1.38 11.74 2.65
CA PHE A 109 2.54 10.92 2.98
C PHE A 109 3.83 11.66 2.65
N LYS A 110 3.93 12.22 1.44
CA LYS A 110 5.09 13.02 1.07
C LYS A 110 5.26 14.24 1.99
N LEU A 111 4.20 15.01 2.20
CA LEU A 111 4.24 16.20 3.06
C LEU A 111 4.67 15.87 4.49
N PHE A 112 4.17 14.77 5.07
CA PHE A 112 4.53 14.36 6.42
C PHE A 112 6.04 14.17 6.60
N PHE A 113 6.71 13.54 5.63
CA PHE A 113 8.16 13.33 5.68
C PHE A 113 8.96 14.56 5.25
N ASP A 114 8.42 15.42 4.37
CA ASP A 114 9.03 16.72 4.06
C ASP A 114 9.08 17.61 5.34
N GLU A 115 8.03 17.57 6.17
CA GLU A 115 7.95 18.28 7.46
C GLU A 115 8.72 17.58 8.59
N ASN A 116 8.94 16.27 8.49
CA ASN A 116 9.61 15.45 9.51
C ASN A 116 10.67 14.52 8.87
N PRO A 117 11.82 15.06 8.40
CA PRO A 117 12.78 14.28 7.60
C PRO A 117 13.39 13.06 8.31
N ASP A 118 13.54 13.13 9.63
CA ASP A 118 14.10 12.04 10.45
C ASP A 118 13.03 11.09 11.01
N ALA A 119 11.76 11.31 10.65
CA ALA A 119 10.68 10.45 11.13
C ALA A 119 10.86 9.01 10.67
N LYS A 120 10.39 8.10 11.51
CA LYS A 120 10.11 6.72 11.12
C LYS A 120 8.71 6.36 11.57
N THR A 121 7.96 5.68 10.72
CA THR A 121 6.60 5.23 11.05
C THR A 121 6.51 3.71 10.94
N MET A 122 5.68 3.12 11.81
CA MET A 122 5.58 1.67 11.95
C MET A 122 4.80 1.06 10.78
N HIS A 123 5.41 0.10 10.08
CA HIS A 123 4.73 -0.83 9.19
C HIS A 123 4.36 -2.12 9.96
N PRO A 124 3.11 -2.62 9.83
CA PRO A 124 2.60 -3.80 10.56
C PRO A 124 3.47 -5.07 10.52
N THR A 125 4.26 -5.26 9.45
CA THR A 125 5.09 -6.46 9.23
C THR A 125 6.54 -6.16 8.83
N LEU A 126 6.94 -4.89 8.77
CA LEU A 126 8.30 -4.50 8.35
C LEU A 126 9.01 -3.65 9.40
N GLY A 127 8.35 -3.34 10.52
CA GLY A 127 8.91 -2.49 11.56
C GLY A 127 8.90 -1.02 11.18
N GLU A 128 9.79 -0.24 11.79
CA GLU A 128 9.94 1.18 11.51
C GLU A 128 10.58 1.42 10.15
N LEU A 129 9.93 2.26 9.35
CA LEU A 129 10.40 2.64 8.02
C LEU A 129 10.57 4.16 7.92
N THR A 130 11.66 4.58 7.29
CA THR A 130 11.93 5.95 6.82
C THR A 130 11.11 6.26 5.57
N TYR A 131 11.17 7.51 5.09
CA TYR A 131 10.51 7.91 3.84
C TYR A 131 10.92 7.03 2.64
N ASP A 132 12.23 6.87 2.42
CA ASP A 132 12.74 6.14 1.26
C ASP A 132 12.32 4.68 1.28
N GLU A 133 12.33 4.06 2.46
CA GLU A 133 11.90 2.68 2.65
C GLU A 133 10.39 2.54 2.42
N TRP A 134 9.58 3.46 2.95
CA TRP A 134 8.15 3.51 2.67
C TRP A 134 7.85 3.69 1.19
N LYS A 135 8.60 4.55 0.50
CA LYS A 135 8.44 4.76 -0.94
C LYS A 135 8.66 3.46 -1.71
N ILE A 136 9.75 2.75 -1.42
CA ILE A 136 10.04 1.44 -2.05
C ILE A 136 8.92 0.44 -1.76
N VAL A 137 8.45 0.36 -0.51
CA VAL A 137 7.36 -0.53 -0.12
C VAL A 137 6.07 -0.18 -0.86
N HIS A 138 5.70 1.10 -0.94
CA HIS A 138 4.52 1.55 -1.65
C HIS A 138 4.61 1.28 -3.15
N ASP A 139 5.73 1.59 -3.80
CA ASP A 139 5.96 1.32 -5.22
C ASP A 139 5.74 -0.16 -5.54
N LYS A 140 6.34 -1.06 -4.73
CA LYS A 140 6.18 -2.52 -4.88
C LYS A 140 4.78 -3.01 -4.54
N HIS A 141 4.14 -2.43 -3.53
CA HIS A 141 2.81 -2.82 -3.09
C HIS A 141 1.74 -2.42 -4.11
N PHE A 142 1.85 -1.22 -4.67
CA PHE A 142 1.02 -0.77 -5.78
C PHE A 142 1.27 -1.60 -7.03
N ALA A 143 2.53 -1.89 -7.38
CA ALA A 143 2.86 -2.76 -8.52
C ALA A 143 2.21 -4.14 -8.39
N HIS A 144 2.24 -4.74 -7.19
CA HIS A 144 1.59 -6.00 -6.90
C HIS A 144 0.08 -5.94 -7.13
N HIS A 145 -0.60 -4.92 -6.60
CA HIS A 145 -2.04 -4.78 -6.73
C HIS A 145 -2.49 -4.32 -8.11
N PHE A 146 -1.69 -3.56 -8.84
CA PHE A 146 -1.99 -3.20 -10.23
C PHE A 146 -1.88 -4.45 -11.12
N LYS A 147 -0.87 -5.29 -10.91
CA LYS A 147 -0.79 -6.63 -11.54
C LYS A 147 -1.99 -7.51 -11.17
N GLN A 148 -2.48 -7.42 -9.92
CA GLN A 148 -3.68 -8.13 -9.48
C GLN A 148 -4.92 -7.73 -10.31
N PHE A 149 -5.03 -6.49 -10.76
CA PHE A 149 -6.20 -6.01 -11.52
C PHE A 149 -5.92 -5.77 -13.02
N GLY A 150 -4.72 -6.14 -13.49
CA GLY A 150 -4.34 -6.00 -14.90
C GLY A 150 -4.14 -4.54 -15.35
N LEU A 151 -3.76 -3.65 -14.42
CA LEU A 151 -3.46 -2.23 -14.68
C LEU A 151 -2.01 -2.02 -15.13
#